data_AF-A0A8C0B2U8-F1
#
_entry.id   AF-A0A8C0B2U8-F1
#
_cell.length_a   1.000
_cell.length_b   1.000
_cell.length_c   1.000
_cell.angle_alpha   90.00
_cell.angle_beta   90.00
_cell.angle_gamma   90.00
#
_symmetry.space_group_name_H-M   'P 1'
#
loop_
_entity.id
_entity.type
_entity.pdbx_description
1 polymer ?
#
loop_
_entity_poly.entity_id
_entity_poly.type
_entity_poly.pdbx_seq_one_letter_code
_entity_poly.pdbx_strand_id
1 'polypeptide(L)'
;MFKGRVSSTHHATDATWSKWIALITQRARIGNPSRPGILEVITDWPEGKDFGMSPEEEVARAEEAPLYNKLPENERQYALFTDGSCRIVGKHRRWKAAVWSPTRQVAETAEGEGESSQFAEVKAIQLALDIAEREKWPVLYLYTDSWMVANALWGWLQQWKQSNWQRRGKPIWAAALWQDIASRLENLVVKVRHVDAHVPKGRATEEHRNNEQVDQAAKIEVAQVDLDWQHKGELFMARWAHDTSGHQGRDATYRWARDRGVDLTMDTIAQVIHECETCAAIKQAKRLKPLW
;
A
#
# COMPACT_ATOMS: atom_id res chain seq x y z
N MET A 1 -34.21 -12.34 19.63
CA MET A 1 -33.27 -11.56 20.47
C MET A 1 -31.85 -11.90 20.05
N PHE A 2 -31.25 -11.06 19.21
CA PHE A 2 -29.88 -11.20 18.73
C PHE A 2 -28.89 -10.76 19.81
N LYS A 3 -27.94 -11.62 20.17
CA LYS A 3 -26.67 -11.26 20.82
C LYS A 3 -25.55 -12.05 20.15
N GLY A 4 -25.15 -11.60 18.96
CA GLY A 4 -23.86 -11.96 18.37
C GLY A 4 -22.85 -10.88 18.71
N ARG A 5 -21.89 -11.18 19.59
CA ARG A 5 -20.74 -10.32 19.84
C ARG A 5 -19.95 -10.20 18.54
N VAL A 6 -19.79 -8.97 18.04
CA VAL A 6 -18.83 -8.64 16.99
C VAL A 6 -17.44 -8.72 17.60
N SER A 7 -16.56 -9.55 17.03
CA SER A 7 -15.17 -9.68 17.47
C SER A 7 -14.36 -8.46 17.03
N SER A 8 -13.80 -7.74 18.00
CA SER A 8 -12.72 -6.77 17.78
C SER A 8 -11.46 -7.51 17.32
N THR A 9 -11.05 -7.31 16.06
CA THR A 9 -9.73 -7.75 15.57
C THR A 9 -9.31 -6.83 14.42
N HIS A 10 -8.97 -5.58 14.75
CA HIS A 10 -8.16 -4.74 13.87
C HIS A 10 -6.69 -5.09 14.08
N HIS A 11 -6.25 -6.20 13.48
CA HIS A 11 -4.84 -6.38 13.19
C HIS A 11 -4.60 -5.77 11.81
N ALA A 12 -3.66 -4.84 11.72
CA ALA A 12 -3.08 -4.45 10.45
C ALA A 12 -2.61 -5.73 9.74
N THR A 13 -3.17 -6.03 8.58
CA THR A 13 -2.76 -7.20 7.78
C THR A 13 -1.31 -7.03 7.32
N ASP A 14 -0.60 -8.14 7.09
CA ASP A 14 0.81 -8.18 6.67
C ASP A 14 1.12 -7.28 5.44
N ALA A 15 0.12 -6.99 4.61
CA ALA A 15 0.21 -6.05 3.48
C ALA A 15 0.36 -4.58 3.91
N THR A 16 -0.29 -4.18 4.99
CA THR A 16 -0.15 -2.85 5.61
C THR A 16 1.25 -2.73 6.21
N TRP A 17 1.71 -3.79 6.85
CA TRP A 17 3.01 -3.87 7.49
C TRP A 17 4.19 -3.84 6.50
N SER A 18 4.06 -4.51 5.36
CA SER A 18 5.05 -4.45 4.26
C SER A 18 5.19 -3.03 3.67
N LYS A 19 4.07 -2.30 3.57
CA LYS A 19 4.05 -0.88 3.17
C LYS A 19 4.72 0.02 4.23
N TRP A 20 4.59 -0.31 5.52
CA TRP A 20 5.30 0.36 6.63
C TRP A 20 6.81 0.13 6.64
N ILE A 21 7.26 -1.09 6.40
CA ILE A 21 8.68 -1.44 6.30
C ILE A 21 9.34 -0.72 5.11
N ALA A 22 8.65 -0.63 3.97
CA ALA A 22 9.10 0.13 2.82
C ALA A 22 9.28 1.63 3.15
N LEU A 23 8.36 2.23 3.91
CA LEU A 23 8.41 3.64 4.33
C LEU A 23 9.54 3.93 5.33
N ILE A 24 9.79 3.03 6.27
CA ILE A 24 10.89 3.14 7.25
C ILE A 24 12.24 2.99 6.55
N THR A 25 12.36 2.01 5.66
CA THR A 25 13.54 1.78 4.81
C THR A 25 13.78 2.98 3.86
N GLN A 26 12.71 3.60 3.36
CA GLN A 26 12.74 4.79 2.51
C GLN A 26 13.31 6.03 3.24
N ARG A 27 12.97 6.25 4.52
CA ARG A 27 13.47 7.42 5.29
C ARG A 27 14.91 7.26 5.76
N ALA A 28 15.32 6.03 6.07
CA ALA A 28 16.72 5.72 6.36
C ALA A 28 17.65 6.01 5.15
N ARG A 29 17.18 5.77 3.92
CA ARG A 29 17.92 6.03 2.68
C ARG A 29 18.17 7.52 2.37
N ILE A 30 17.40 8.45 2.97
CA ILE A 30 17.46 9.90 2.68
C ILE A 30 18.27 10.68 3.75
N GLY A 31 18.70 10.03 4.83
CA GLY A 31 19.55 10.66 5.85
C GLY A 31 18.84 11.68 6.75
N ASN A 32 17.50 11.63 6.88
CA ASN A 32 16.75 12.49 7.79
C ASN A 32 16.15 11.68 8.96
N PRO A 33 16.85 11.58 10.11
CA PRO A 33 16.42 10.78 11.26
C PRO A 33 15.45 11.51 12.22
N SER A 34 14.94 12.70 11.87
CA SER A 34 14.11 13.48 12.80
C SER A 34 12.75 12.81 13.07
N ARG A 35 12.58 12.40 14.34
CA ARG A 35 11.44 11.69 14.93
C ARG A 35 10.05 12.39 14.94
N PRO A 36 9.89 13.74 14.87
CA PRO A 36 8.57 14.36 15.14
C PRO A 36 7.49 14.08 14.08
N GLY A 37 7.86 14.02 12.80
CA GLY A 37 6.87 13.86 11.72
C GLY A 37 6.26 12.46 11.62
N ILE A 38 6.87 11.45 12.23
CA ILE A 38 6.28 10.10 12.34
C ILE A 38 5.13 10.11 13.35
N LEU A 39 5.31 10.79 14.49
CA LEU A 39 4.27 10.89 15.52
C LEU A 39 3.08 11.72 15.01
N GLU A 40 3.32 12.82 14.31
CA GLU A 40 2.26 13.69 13.75
C GLU A 40 1.41 13.01 12.68
N VAL A 41 2.03 12.21 11.80
CA VAL A 41 1.31 11.43 10.77
C VAL A 41 0.51 10.28 11.40
N ILE A 42 0.99 9.72 12.51
CA ILE A 42 0.29 8.69 13.29
C ILE A 42 -0.88 9.30 14.08
N THR A 43 -0.74 10.49 14.67
CA THR A 43 -1.83 11.17 15.40
C THR A 43 -2.93 11.75 14.50
N ASP A 44 -2.65 11.95 13.21
CA ASP A 44 -3.61 12.49 12.23
C ASP A 44 -4.33 11.41 11.41
N TRP A 45 -4.06 10.14 11.70
CA TRP A 45 -4.80 9.00 11.17
C TRP A 45 -6.20 9.00 11.78
N PRO A 46 -7.29 8.82 11.00
CA PRO A 46 -8.61 8.76 11.56
C PRO A 46 -8.73 7.49 12.41
N GLU A 47 -8.75 7.66 13.74
CA GLU A 47 -9.40 6.70 14.62
C GLU A 47 -10.87 6.63 14.18
N GLY A 48 -11.31 5.42 13.82
CA GLY A 48 -12.68 5.16 13.37
C GLY A 48 -13.68 5.76 14.34
N LYS A 49 -14.27 6.88 13.96
CA LYS A 49 -15.47 7.40 14.59
C LYS A 49 -16.63 6.95 13.74
N ASP A 50 -17.43 6.10 14.35
CA ASP A 50 -18.76 5.72 13.90
C ASP A 50 -19.61 7.00 13.95
N PHE A 51 -19.95 7.54 12.79
CA PHE A 51 -20.78 8.75 12.69
C PHE A 51 -22.04 8.39 11.91
N GLY A 52 -23.16 8.33 12.65
CA GLY A 52 -24.47 8.00 12.13
C GLY A 52 -24.85 8.86 10.92
N MET A 53 -25.38 8.20 9.90
CA MET A 53 -25.81 8.76 8.62
C MET A 53 -27.11 9.57 8.77
N SER A 54 -27.22 10.71 8.08
CA SER A 54 -28.52 11.28 7.69
C SER A 54 -28.87 10.85 6.26
N PRO A 55 -30.18 10.72 5.91
CA PRO A 55 -30.62 10.01 4.70
C PRO A 55 -30.62 10.83 3.40
N GLU A 56 -30.11 12.06 3.39
CA GLU A 56 -30.49 13.07 2.39
C GLU A 56 -29.40 13.43 1.35
N GLU A 57 -28.27 12.73 1.31
CA GLU A 57 -27.12 13.08 0.44
C GLU A 57 -26.81 12.02 -0.64
N GLU A 58 -27.80 11.62 -1.42
CA GLU A 58 -27.73 10.45 -2.32
C GLU A 58 -27.27 10.74 -3.77
N VAL A 59 -26.68 11.89 -4.09
CA VAL A 59 -26.51 12.31 -5.52
C VAL A 59 -25.06 12.32 -6.05
N ALA A 60 -24.04 11.90 -5.30
CA ALA A 60 -22.67 11.93 -5.85
C ALA A 60 -21.66 10.92 -5.25
N ARG A 61 -22.13 9.70 -4.96
CA ARG A 61 -21.33 8.59 -4.44
C ARG A 61 -21.15 7.52 -5.52
N ALA A 62 -19.93 7.04 -5.75
CA ALA A 62 -19.75 5.82 -6.53
C ALA A 62 -20.45 4.67 -5.80
N GLU A 63 -21.35 3.96 -6.48
CA GLU A 63 -22.06 2.82 -5.88
C GLU A 63 -21.11 1.64 -5.66
N GLU A 64 -21.44 0.74 -4.74
CA GLU A 64 -20.69 -0.52 -4.63
C GLU A 64 -20.94 -1.37 -5.89
N ALA A 65 -19.88 -1.70 -6.63
CA ALA A 65 -20.00 -2.61 -7.77
C ALA A 65 -20.30 -4.03 -7.29
N PRO A 66 -21.13 -4.80 -8.01
CA PRO A 66 -21.34 -6.22 -7.70
C PRO A 66 -20.06 -7.03 -7.94
N LEU A 67 -20.05 -8.27 -7.43
CA LEU A 67 -19.00 -9.23 -7.76
C LEU A 67 -18.89 -9.39 -9.29
N TYR A 68 -17.68 -9.47 -9.83
CA TYR A 68 -17.47 -9.55 -11.29
C TYR A 68 -18.26 -10.71 -11.93
N ASN A 69 -18.28 -11.88 -11.31
CA ASN A 69 -19.02 -13.05 -11.81
C ASN A 69 -20.55 -12.89 -11.75
N LYS A 70 -21.06 -11.88 -11.04
CA LYS A 70 -22.49 -11.52 -10.97
C LYS A 70 -22.87 -10.41 -11.95
N LEU A 71 -21.91 -9.81 -12.65
CA LEU A 71 -22.23 -8.84 -13.70
C LEU A 71 -22.92 -9.52 -14.88
N PRO A 72 -23.96 -8.88 -15.46
CA PRO A 72 -24.51 -9.25 -16.75
C PRO A 72 -23.41 -9.34 -17.80
N GLU A 73 -23.49 -10.33 -18.69
CA GLU A 73 -22.42 -10.60 -19.66
C GLU A 73 -22.16 -9.42 -20.61
N ASN A 74 -23.22 -8.70 -21.00
CA ASN A 74 -23.15 -7.49 -21.80
C ASN A 74 -22.51 -6.29 -21.08
N GLU A 75 -22.40 -6.32 -19.75
CA GLU A 75 -21.80 -5.28 -18.93
C GLU A 75 -20.36 -5.59 -18.49
N ARG A 76 -19.95 -6.86 -18.55
CA ARG A 76 -18.56 -7.27 -18.22
C ARG A 76 -17.50 -6.58 -19.08
N GLN A 77 -17.87 -6.12 -20.29
CA GLN A 77 -16.98 -5.33 -21.14
C GLN A 77 -16.59 -3.98 -20.53
N TYR A 78 -17.37 -3.47 -19.57
CA TYR A 78 -17.15 -2.23 -18.86
C TYR A 78 -16.44 -2.41 -17.50
N ALA A 79 -15.97 -3.64 -17.21
CA ALA A 79 -15.25 -3.94 -15.98
C ALA A 79 -13.74 -3.83 -16.18
N LEU A 80 -13.10 -3.06 -15.30
CA LEU A 80 -11.66 -2.85 -15.29
C LEU A 80 -11.10 -3.12 -13.89
N PHE A 81 -9.97 -3.83 -13.85
CA PHE A 81 -9.19 -4.08 -12.64
C PHE A 81 -8.00 -3.12 -12.64
N THR A 82 -7.67 -2.53 -11.50
CA THR A 82 -6.65 -1.49 -11.40
C THR A 82 -5.68 -1.78 -10.27
N ASP A 83 -4.40 -1.57 -10.51
CA ASP A 83 -3.35 -1.66 -9.49
C ASP A 83 -2.20 -0.70 -9.82
N GLY A 84 -1.45 -0.31 -8.79
CA GLY A 84 -0.31 0.58 -8.86
C GLY A 84 0.85 0.10 -8.00
N SER A 85 2.01 -0.10 -8.61
CA SER A 85 3.24 -0.46 -7.92
C SER A 85 4.28 0.65 -7.98
N CYS A 86 5.20 0.61 -7.02
CA CYS A 86 6.38 1.46 -7.01
C CYS A 86 7.58 0.66 -6.55
N ARG A 87 8.72 0.85 -7.21
CA ARG A 87 10.00 0.25 -6.84
C ARG A 87 11.13 1.22 -7.06
N ILE A 88 12.21 1.03 -6.31
CA ILE A 88 13.46 1.74 -6.56
C ILE A 88 14.27 0.87 -7.53
N VAL A 89 14.64 1.46 -8.67
CA VAL A 89 15.46 0.84 -9.71
C VAL A 89 16.71 1.69 -9.84
N GLY A 90 17.87 1.14 -9.47
CA GLY A 90 19.09 1.89 -9.24
C GLY A 90 18.91 3.01 -8.20
N LYS A 91 19.11 4.27 -8.61
CA LYS A 91 18.96 5.46 -7.74
C LYS A 91 17.59 6.14 -7.85
N HIS A 92 16.72 5.67 -8.74
CA HIS A 92 15.48 6.34 -9.08
C HIS A 92 14.29 5.56 -8.54
N ARG A 93 13.33 6.29 -7.94
CA ARG A 93 12.02 5.73 -7.61
C ARG A 93 11.20 5.69 -8.88
N ARG A 94 10.71 4.53 -9.27
CA ARG A 94 9.81 4.33 -10.41
C ARG A 94 8.46 3.86 -9.94
N TRP A 95 7.43 4.32 -10.61
CA TRP A 95 6.05 3.92 -10.38
C TRP A 95 5.45 3.41 -11.67
N LYS A 96 4.51 2.47 -11.54
CA LYS A 96 3.79 1.88 -12.66
C LYS A 96 2.36 1.62 -12.24
N ALA A 97 1.43 2.19 -12.97
CA ALA A 97 0.00 1.99 -12.88
C ALA A 97 -0.44 1.04 -14.00
N ALA A 98 -1.38 0.16 -13.70
CA ALA A 98 -1.94 -0.76 -14.70
C ALA A 98 -3.45 -0.85 -14.59
N VAL A 99 -4.08 -1.05 -15.74
CA VAL A 99 -5.50 -1.32 -15.88
C VAL A 99 -5.67 -2.57 -16.74
N TRP A 100 -6.34 -3.58 -16.20
CA TRP A 100 -6.62 -4.85 -16.86
C TRP A 100 -8.09 -4.95 -17.26
N SER A 101 -8.34 -5.29 -18.52
CA SER A 101 -9.68 -5.62 -19.02
C SER A 101 -9.84 -7.14 -19.14
N PRO A 102 -10.67 -7.79 -18.30
CA PRO A 102 -10.87 -9.24 -18.37
C PRO A 102 -11.50 -9.72 -19.67
N THR A 103 -12.34 -8.90 -20.32
CA THR A 103 -13.01 -9.26 -21.56
C THR A 103 -12.09 -9.12 -22.77
N ARG A 104 -11.30 -8.05 -22.82
CA ARG A 104 -10.32 -7.81 -23.90
C ARG A 104 -9.01 -8.57 -23.70
N GLN A 105 -8.75 -9.08 -22.50
CA GLN A 105 -7.50 -9.75 -22.11
C GLN A 105 -6.27 -8.88 -22.41
N VAL A 106 -6.38 -7.57 -22.13
CA VAL A 106 -5.32 -6.58 -22.37
C VAL A 106 -5.09 -5.74 -21.12
N ALA A 107 -3.82 -5.40 -20.88
CA ALA A 107 -3.42 -4.43 -19.88
C ALA A 107 -2.97 -3.12 -20.57
N GLU A 108 -3.47 -1.99 -20.09
CA GLU A 108 -2.92 -0.66 -20.38
C GLU A 108 -2.11 -0.21 -19.17
N THR A 109 -0.94 0.41 -19.40
CA THR A 109 -0.05 0.82 -18.31
C THR A 109 0.46 2.24 -18.49
N ALA A 110 0.66 2.93 -17.37
CA ALA A 110 1.37 4.20 -17.32
C ALA A 110 2.52 4.09 -16.31
N GLU A 111 3.68 4.64 -16.63
CA GLU A 111 4.85 4.60 -15.76
C GLU A 111 5.53 5.97 -15.69
N GLY A 112 6.32 6.14 -14.65
CA GLY A 112 7.12 7.34 -14.47
C GLY A 112 8.08 7.21 -13.30
N GLU A 113 8.73 8.32 -12.97
CA GLU A 113 9.69 8.37 -11.88
C GLU A 113 9.21 9.31 -10.76
N GLY A 114 9.83 9.19 -9.60
CA GLY A 114 9.71 10.16 -8.53
C GLY A 114 8.49 10.02 -7.64
N GLU A 115 7.52 9.15 -7.92
CA GLU A 115 6.25 9.03 -7.15
C GLU A 115 6.07 7.70 -6.41
N SER A 116 5.08 7.62 -5.50
CA SER A 116 4.84 6.45 -4.63
C SER A 116 3.93 5.40 -5.26
N SER A 117 3.76 4.24 -4.60
CA SER A 117 2.78 3.24 -5.01
C SER A 117 1.36 3.79 -4.91
N GLN A 118 1.03 4.53 -3.84
CA GLN A 118 -0.29 5.17 -3.72
C GLN A 118 -0.57 6.14 -4.88
N PHE A 119 0.46 6.82 -5.39
CA PHE A 119 0.30 7.64 -6.60
C PHE A 119 -0.01 6.80 -7.82
N ALA A 120 0.70 5.69 -8.01
CA ALA A 120 0.43 4.74 -9.09
C ALA A 120 -1.01 4.20 -9.04
N GLU A 121 -1.51 3.91 -7.84
CA GLU A 121 -2.89 3.44 -7.62
C GLU A 121 -3.91 4.47 -8.10
N VAL A 122 -3.74 5.75 -7.72
CA VAL A 122 -4.61 6.84 -8.19
C VAL A 122 -4.45 7.07 -9.70
N LYS A 123 -3.22 6.93 -10.24
CA LYS A 123 -2.98 6.99 -11.68
C LYS A 123 -3.66 5.86 -12.45
N ALA A 124 -3.77 4.67 -11.87
CA ALA A 124 -4.50 3.57 -12.49
C ALA A 124 -6.00 3.92 -12.66
N ILE A 125 -6.57 4.71 -11.73
CA ILE A 125 -7.94 5.20 -11.85
C ILE A 125 -8.09 6.23 -12.97
N GLN A 126 -7.16 7.19 -13.08
CA GLN A 126 -7.18 8.12 -14.22
C GLN A 126 -7.09 7.37 -15.55
N LEU A 127 -6.22 6.36 -15.64
CA LEU A 127 -6.09 5.52 -16.83
C LEU A 127 -7.40 4.75 -17.13
N ALA A 128 -8.08 4.22 -16.11
CA ALA A 128 -9.37 3.54 -16.29
C ALA A 128 -10.46 4.49 -16.79
N LEU A 129 -10.48 5.73 -16.29
CA LEU A 129 -11.39 6.78 -16.75
C LEU A 129 -11.09 7.20 -18.19
N ASP A 130 -9.82 7.37 -18.55
CA ASP A 130 -9.40 7.69 -19.93
C ASP A 130 -9.88 6.61 -20.92
N ILE A 131 -9.82 5.33 -20.54
CA ILE A 131 -10.35 4.21 -21.34
C ILE A 131 -11.87 4.34 -21.48
N ALA A 132 -12.59 4.50 -20.38
CA ALA A 132 -14.05 4.58 -20.38
C ALA A 132 -14.56 5.79 -21.21
N GLU A 133 -13.91 6.95 -21.10
CA GLU A 133 -14.25 8.16 -21.85
C GLU A 133 -13.95 7.99 -23.35
N ARG A 134 -12.76 7.48 -23.71
CA ARG A 134 -12.36 7.23 -25.10
C ARG A 134 -13.32 6.30 -25.81
N GLU A 135 -13.77 5.28 -25.10
CA GLU A 135 -14.68 4.25 -25.60
C GLU A 135 -16.17 4.65 -25.42
N LYS A 136 -16.44 5.80 -24.80
CA LYS A 136 -17.78 6.35 -24.53
C LYS A 136 -18.67 5.37 -23.76
N TRP A 137 -18.11 4.75 -22.73
CA TRP A 137 -18.84 3.79 -21.91
C TRP A 137 -19.94 4.47 -21.10
N PRO A 138 -21.12 3.84 -20.98
CA PRO A 138 -22.22 4.38 -20.18
C PRO A 138 -22.01 4.20 -18.66
N VAL A 139 -21.19 3.22 -18.28
CA VAL A 139 -20.86 2.87 -16.90
C VAL A 139 -19.44 2.31 -16.86
N LEU A 140 -18.74 2.47 -15.74
CA LEU A 140 -17.46 1.83 -15.46
C LEU A 140 -17.57 1.03 -14.14
N TYR A 141 -17.30 -0.27 -14.20
CA TYR A 141 -17.15 -1.12 -13.04
C TYR A 141 -15.67 -1.26 -12.68
N LEU A 142 -15.26 -0.66 -11.56
CA LEU A 142 -13.87 -0.58 -11.15
C LEU A 142 -13.58 -1.50 -9.98
N TYR A 143 -12.57 -2.35 -10.15
CA TYR A 143 -12.10 -3.30 -9.14
C TYR A 143 -10.67 -2.94 -8.75
N THR A 144 -10.44 -2.70 -7.45
CA THR A 144 -9.13 -2.31 -6.90
C THR A 144 -8.90 -3.00 -5.56
N ASP A 145 -7.66 -3.33 -5.23
CA ASP A 145 -7.27 -3.79 -3.89
C ASP A 145 -6.74 -2.66 -2.99
N SER A 146 -6.85 -1.40 -3.46
CA SER A 146 -6.48 -0.22 -2.72
C SER A 146 -7.69 0.34 -1.95
N TRP A 147 -7.73 0.07 -0.64
CA TRP A 147 -8.72 0.69 0.26
C TRP A 147 -8.74 2.21 0.19
N MET A 148 -7.60 2.86 -0.06
CA MET A 148 -7.54 4.32 -0.21
C MET A 148 -8.40 4.78 -1.40
N VAL A 149 -8.23 4.11 -2.55
CA VAL A 149 -8.99 4.42 -3.76
C VAL A 149 -10.46 4.11 -3.55
N ALA A 150 -10.78 2.92 -3.03
CA ALA A 150 -12.16 2.49 -2.82
C ALA A 150 -12.90 3.47 -1.89
N ASN A 151 -12.32 3.82 -0.74
CA ASN A 151 -12.91 4.78 0.19
C ASN A 151 -13.00 6.21 -0.38
N ALA A 152 -12.02 6.62 -1.20
CA ALA A 152 -12.09 7.92 -1.85
C ALA A 152 -13.29 8.02 -2.79
N LEU A 153 -13.47 7.01 -3.65
CA LEU A 153 -14.56 6.96 -4.62
C LEU A 153 -15.93 6.74 -3.94
N TRP A 154 -15.98 5.99 -2.83
CA TRP A 154 -17.20 5.79 -2.05
C TRP A 154 -17.65 6.99 -1.22
N GLY A 155 -16.82 8.02 -1.02
CA GLY A 155 -17.32 9.18 -0.28
C GLY A 155 -16.33 10.28 0.07
N TRP A 156 -15.02 10.00 0.16
CA TRP A 156 -14.10 11.07 0.55
C TRP A 156 -14.02 12.19 -0.49
N LEU A 157 -14.23 11.91 -1.79
CA LEU A 157 -14.21 12.95 -2.81
C LEU A 157 -15.25 14.06 -2.56
N GLN A 158 -16.45 13.71 -2.10
CA GLN A 158 -17.48 14.70 -1.77
C GLN A 158 -17.06 15.55 -0.56
N GLN A 159 -16.55 14.90 0.48
CA GLN A 159 -16.08 15.59 1.68
C GLN A 159 -14.91 16.52 1.36
N TRP A 160 -13.97 16.07 0.53
CA TRP A 160 -12.84 16.89 0.09
C TRP A 160 -13.31 18.05 -0.80
N LYS A 161 -14.27 17.85 -1.69
CA LYS A 161 -14.85 18.93 -2.50
C LYS A 161 -15.49 20.01 -1.60
N GLN A 162 -16.24 19.60 -0.57
CA GLN A 162 -16.84 20.50 0.42
C GLN A 162 -15.78 21.22 1.27
N SER A 163 -14.66 20.56 1.59
CA SER A 163 -13.55 21.16 2.35
C SER A 163 -12.56 21.94 1.47
N ASN A 164 -12.95 22.28 0.23
CA ASN A 164 -12.10 22.93 -0.77
C ASN A 164 -10.74 22.24 -0.95
N TRP A 165 -10.76 20.91 -0.92
CA TRP A 165 -9.61 20.02 -1.10
C TRP A 165 -8.51 20.25 -0.06
N GLN A 166 -8.89 20.73 1.12
CA GLN A 166 -7.99 21.03 2.22
C GLN A 166 -8.37 20.27 3.49
N ARG A 167 -7.35 19.97 4.30
CA ARG A 167 -7.47 19.46 5.66
C ARG A 167 -6.57 20.30 6.57
N ARG A 168 -7.15 20.89 7.61
CA ARG A 168 -6.43 21.78 8.56
C ARG A 168 -5.65 22.90 7.87
N GLY A 169 -6.24 23.52 6.84
CA GLY A 169 -5.64 24.61 6.08
C GLY A 169 -4.50 24.20 5.13
N LYS A 170 -4.25 22.90 4.94
CA LYS A 170 -3.29 22.39 3.96
C LYS A 170 -4.01 21.59 2.87
N PRO A 171 -3.58 21.65 1.60
CA PRO A 171 -4.12 20.79 0.55
C PRO A 171 -4.00 19.31 0.90
N ILE A 172 -4.98 18.51 0.51
CA ILE A 172 -4.88 17.05 0.62
C ILE A 172 -3.77 16.53 -0.30
N TRP A 173 -3.22 15.36 0.03
CA TRP A 173 -2.24 14.70 -0.83
C TRP A 173 -2.85 14.40 -2.21
N ALA A 174 -2.07 14.67 -3.27
CA ALA A 174 -2.49 14.53 -4.67
C ALA A 174 -3.82 15.23 -5.03
N ALA A 175 -4.13 16.37 -4.39
CA ALA A 175 -5.37 17.11 -4.61
C ALA A 175 -5.72 17.32 -6.09
N ALA A 176 -4.73 17.65 -6.94
CA ALA A 176 -4.95 17.84 -8.38
C ALA A 176 -5.46 16.57 -9.10
N LEU A 177 -4.95 15.39 -8.72
CA LEU A 177 -5.43 14.12 -9.30
C LEU A 177 -6.85 13.80 -8.84
N TRP A 178 -7.14 14.02 -7.56
CA TRP A 178 -8.47 13.77 -7.01
C TRP A 178 -9.52 14.75 -7.55
N GLN A 179 -9.14 16.00 -7.79
CA GLN A 179 -9.97 17.01 -8.46
C GLN A 179 -10.32 16.59 -9.89
N ASP A 180 -9.33 16.15 -10.66
CA ASP A 180 -9.56 15.62 -12.02
C ASP A 180 -10.48 14.40 -12.01
N ILE A 181 -10.22 13.42 -11.12
CA ILE A 181 -11.10 12.25 -10.97
C ILE A 181 -12.52 12.68 -10.63
N ALA A 182 -12.70 13.52 -9.61
CA ALA A 182 -14.04 13.98 -9.20
C ALA A 182 -14.77 14.72 -10.31
N SER A 183 -14.07 15.53 -11.11
CA SER A 183 -14.63 16.19 -12.30
C SER A 183 -15.13 15.19 -13.35
N ARG A 184 -14.39 14.11 -13.59
CA ARG A 184 -14.75 13.09 -14.58
C ARG A 184 -15.92 12.22 -14.12
N LEU A 185 -16.01 11.96 -12.82
CA LEU A 185 -17.14 11.25 -12.21
C LEU A 185 -18.48 11.99 -12.32
N GLU A 186 -18.48 13.30 -12.62
CA GLU A 186 -19.73 14.05 -12.88
C GLU A 186 -20.39 13.63 -14.20
N ASN A 187 -19.64 13.04 -15.13
CA ASN A 187 -20.10 12.69 -16.47
C ASN A 187 -20.15 11.18 -16.74
N LEU A 188 -19.66 10.36 -15.81
CA LEU A 188 -19.59 8.90 -15.96
C LEU A 188 -20.08 8.20 -14.69
N VAL A 189 -21.02 7.27 -14.85
CA VAL A 189 -21.44 6.41 -13.73
C VAL A 189 -20.30 5.43 -13.42
N VAL A 190 -19.74 5.53 -12.21
CA VAL A 190 -18.70 4.62 -11.75
C VAL A 190 -19.18 3.82 -10.55
N LYS A 191 -18.99 2.51 -10.63
CA LYS A 191 -19.29 1.56 -9.56
C LYS A 191 -17.99 0.91 -9.11
N VAL A 192 -17.73 0.90 -7.81
CA VAL A 192 -16.41 0.53 -7.27
C VAL A 192 -16.53 -0.64 -6.31
N ARG A 193 -15.62 -1.60 -6.43
CA ARG A 193 -15.49 -2.73 -5.52
C ARG A 193 -14.05 -2.89 -5.07
N HIS A 194 -13.87 -3.03 -3.75
CA HIS A 194 -12.60 -3.46 -3.20
C HIS A 194 -12.43 -4.99 -3.38
N VAL A 195 -11.27 -5.43 -3.86
CA VAL A 195 -10.91 -6.85 -3.99
C VAL A 195 -9.79 -7.16 -2.98
N ASP A 196 -9.88 -8.28 -2.27
CA ASP A 196 -8.83 -8.65 -1.33
C ASP A 196 -7.56 -9.08 -2.08
N ALA A 197 -6.43 -8.45 -1.75
CA ALA A 197 -5.14 -8.83 -2.30
C ALA A 197 -4.66 -10.18 -1.75
N HIS A 198 -3.88 -10.91 -2.56
CA HIS A 198 -3.09 -12.07 -2.16
C HIS A 198 -3.86 -13.23 -1.50
N VAL A 199 -5.05 -13.55 -2.00
CA VAL A 199 -5.81 -14.72 -1.54
C VAL A 199 -5.15 -16.03 -1.97
N PRO A 200 -5.01 -17.04 -1.07
CA PRO A 200 -4.41 -18.33 -1.42
C PRO A 200 -5.10 -18.99 -2.62
N LYS A 201 -4.32 -19.59 -3.53
CA LYS A 201 -4.81 -20.18 -4.79
C LYS A 201 -5.98 -21.14 -4.64
N GLY A 202 -6.05 -21.88 -3.53
CA GLY A 202 -7.18 -22.79 -3.22
C GLY A 202 -8.52 -22.10 -2.94
N ARG A 203 -8.55 -20.77 -2.79
CA ARG A 203 -9.75 -19.94 -2.56
C ARG A 203 -9.91 -18.82 -3.60
N ALA A 204 -9.06 -18.78 -4.63
CA ALA A 204 -9.05 -17.69 -5.60
C ALA A 204 -10.32 -17.71 -6.47
N THR A 205 -11.14 -16.67 -6.32
CA THR A 205 -12.28 -16.40 -7.21
C THR A 205 -11.80 -15.81 -8.54
N GLU A 206 -12.70 -15.63 -9.50
CA GLU A 206 -12.41 -14.98 -10.78
C GLU A 206 -11.87 -13.55 -10.61
N GLU A 207 -12.37 -12.80 -9.62
CA GLU A 207 -11.87 -11.46 -9.28
C GLU A 207 -10.42 -11.50 -8.82
N HIS A 208 -10.06 -12.48 -7.98
CA HIS A 208 -8.67 -12.63 -7.52
C HIS A 208 -7.73 -12.95 -8.68
N ARG A 209 -8.17 -13.75 -9.66
CA ARG A 209 -7.38 -14.05 -10.86
C ARG A 209 -7.18 -12.80 -11.71
N ASN A 210 -8.22 -11.99 -11.90
CA ASN A 210 -8.10 -10.72 -12.61
C ASN A 210 -7.25 -9.71 -11.84
N ASN A 211 -7.32 -9.70 -10.50
CA ASN A 211 -6.46 -8.88 -9.66
C ASN A 211 -4.98 -9.30 -9.78
N GLU A 212 -4.70 -10.61 -9.82
CA GLU A 212 -3.34 -11.12 -10.04
C GLU A 212 -2.78 -10.74 -11.43
N GLN A 213 -3.64 -10.66 -12.45
CA GLN A 213 -3.22 -10.18 -13.78
C GLN A 213 -2.81 -8.70 -13.75
N VAL A 214 -3.58 -7.85 -13.06
CA VAL A 214 -3.24 -6.43 -12.97
C VAL A 214 -2.03 -6.19 -12.07
N ASP A 215 -1.84 -6.96 -10.98
CA ASP A 215 -0.62 -6.93 -10.16
C ASP A 215 0.62 -7.27 -10.99
N GLN A 216 0.53 -8.33 -11.79
CA GLN A 216 1.61 -8.71 -12.70
C GLN A 216 1.86 -7.64 -13.78
N ALA A 217 0.82 -6.95 -14.26
CA ALA A 217 0.96 -5.84 -15.21
C ALA A 217 1.56 -4.58 -14.55
N ALA A 218 1.20 -4.28 -13.31
CA ALA A 218 1.70 -3.15 -12.52
C ALA A 218 3.13 -3.39 -12.02
N LYS A 219 3.61 -4.64 -12.03
CA LYS A 219 4.94 -5.00 -11.57
C LYS A 219 6.05 -4.29 -12.35
N ILE A 220 6.96 -3.69 -11.59
CA ILE A 220 8.20 -3.10 -12.11
C ILE A 220 9.29 -4.16 -12.04
N GLU A 221 9.85 -4.52 -13.19
CA GLU A 221 11.01 -5.41 -13.28
C GLU A 221 12.25 -4.72 -12.70
N VAL A 222 13.04 -5.52 -11.99
CA VAL A 222 14.23 -5.06 -11.29
C VAL A 222 15.41 -5.87 -11.84
N ALA A 223 16.44 -5.19 -12.32
CA ALA A 223 17.64 -5.87 -12.80
C ALA A 223 18.36 -6.58 -11.64
N GLN A 224 19.07 -7.66 -11.92
CA GLN A 224 19.74 -8.50 -10.92
C GLN A 224 20.71 -7.73 -10.00
N VAL A 225 21.24 -6.59 -10.47
CA VAL A 225 22.11 -5.66 -9.71
C VAL A 225 21.38 -4.99 -8.53
N ASP A 226 20.07 -4.82 -8.61
CA ASP A 226 19.26 -4.21 -7.54
C ASP A 226 18.85 -5.22 -6.45
N LEU A 227 18.96 -6.54 -6.69
CA LEU A 227 18.77 -7.57 -5.64
C LEU A 227 19.88 -7.51 -4.58
N ASP A 228 21.10 -7.14 -4.98
CA ASP A 228 22.21 -6.85 -4.07
C ASP A 228 21.85 -5.70 -3.10
N TRP A 229 20.97 -4.80 -3.52
CA TRP A 229 20.47 -3.71 -2.69
C TRP A 229 19.33 -4.12 -1.74
N GLN A 230 18.49 -5.09 -2.12
CA GLN A 230 17.51 -5.68 -1.19
C GLN A 230 18.23 -6.37 -0.02
N HIS A 231 19.31 -7.11 -0.31
CA HIS A 231 20.17 -7.69 0.71
C HIS A 231 20.80 -6.62 1.61
N LYS A 232 21.27 -5.49 1.05
CA LYS A 232 21.74 -4.32 1.83
C LYS A 232 20.65 -3.67 2.69
N GLY A 233 19.40 -3.68 2.24
CA GLY A 233 18.24 -3.20 3.01
C GLY A 233 17.90 -4.10 4.19
N GLU A 234 17.95 -5.42 4.00
CA GLU A 234 17.78 -6.40 5.08
C GLU A 234 18.89 -6.27 6.13
N LEU A 235 20.15 -6.11 5.68
CA LEU A 235 21.30 -5.85 6.56
C LEU A 235 21.14 -4.56 7.36
N PHE A 236 20.61 -3.50 6.74
CA PHE A 236 20.31 -2.25 7.43
C PHE A 236 19.25 -2.43 8.53
N MET A 237 18.14 -3.11 8.22
CA MET A 237 17.07 -3.36 9.19
C MET A 237 17.54 -4.26 10.32
N ALA A 238 18.34 -5.28 10.02
CA ALA A 238 18.96 -6.12 11.03
C ALA A 238 19.93 -5.34 11.93
N ARG A 239 20.72 -4.41 11.38
CA ARG A 239 21.59 -3.51 12.15
C ARG A 239 20.81 -2.60 13.08
N TRP A 240 19.77 -1.96 12.56
CA TRP A 240 18.90 -1.12 13.36
C TRP A 240 18.18 -1.89 14.49
N ALA A 241 17.64 -3.07 14.18
CA ALA A 241 17.00 -3.94 15.18
C ALA A 241 18.00 -4.38 16.25
N HIS A 242 19.22 -4.74 15.84
CA HIS A 242 20.29 -5.14 16.75
C HIS A 242 20.67 -4.00 17.71
N ASP A 243 20.92 -2.80 17.19
CA ASP A 243 21.30 -1.63 17.99
C ASP A 243 20.17 -1.22 18.95
N THR A 244 18.93 -1.18 18.44
CA THR A 244 17.75 -0.77 19.23
C THR A 244 17.36 -1.81 20.28
N SER A 245 17.64 -3.09 20.04
CA SER A 245 17.49 -4.16 21.02
C SER A 245 18.57 -4.14 22.12
N GLY A 246 19.54 -3.22 22.04
CA GLY A 246 20.59 -3.05 23.05
C GLY A 246 21.68 -4.12 22.97
N HIS A 247 22.01 -4.59 21.77
CA HIS A 247 23.08 -5.57 21.54
C HIS A 247 22.91 -6.90 22.31
N GLN A 248 21.68 -7.32 22.57
CA GLN A 248 21.36 -8.50 23.40
C GLN A 248 21.58 -9.86 22.70
N GLY A 249 22.09 -9.85 21.47
CA GLY A 249 22.42 -11.06 20.71
C GLY A 249 21.28 -11.54 19.79
N ARG A 250 21.59 -12.58 19.01
CA ARG A 250 20.82 -13.02 17.83
C ARG A 250 19.35 -13.28 18.15
N ASP A 251 19.08 -14.11 19.15
CA ASP A 251 17.71 -14.52 19.49
C ASP A 251 16.88 -13.37 20.08
N ALA A 252 17.54 -12.47 20.82
CA ALA A 252 16.88 -11.28 21.37
C ALA A 252 16.54 -10.27 20.27
N THR A 253 17.45 -10.04 19.33
CA THR A 253 17.22 -9.19 18.16
C THR A 253 16.13 -9.76 17.25
N TYR A 254 16.12 -11.09 17.02
CA TYR A 254 15.06 -11.75 16.23
C TYR A 254 13.69 -11.65 16.90
N ARG A 255 13.59 -11.94 18.20
CA ARG A 255 12.33 -11.75 18.95
C ARG A 255 11.88 -10.29 18.93
N TRP A 256 12.80 -9.36 19.16
CA TRP A 256 12.49 -7.92 19.13
C TRP A 256 11.91 -7.47 17.78
N ALA A 257 12.50 -7.96 16.68
CA ALA A 257 12.06 -7.69 15.32
C ALA A 257 10.69 -8.31 15.04
N ARG A 258 10.51 -9.60 15.37
CA ARG A 258 9.26 -10.35 15.19
C ARG A 258 8.09 -9.76 15.98
N ASP A 259 8.31 -9.40 17.25
CA ASP A 259 7.29 -8.77 18.11
C ASP A 259 6.81 -7.41 17.57
N ARG A 260 7.61 -6.82 16.68
CA ARG A 260 7.32 -5.58 15.96
C ARG A 260 7.03 -5.85 14.49
N GLY A 261 6.75 -7.08 14.09
CA GLY A 261 6.42 -7.45 12.71
C GLY A 261 7.58 -7.39 11.70
N VAL A 262 8.78 -6.96 12.08
CA VAL A 262 9.91 -6.88 11.15
C VAL A 262 10.41 -8.30 10.86
N ASP A 263 10.19 -8.77 9.63
CA ASP A 263 10.69 -10.07 9.19
C ASP A 263 12.17 -9.96 8.83
N LEU A 264 13.02 -10.68 9.56
CA LEU A 264 14.46 -10.72 9.39
C LEU A 264 14.93 -12.16 9.48
N THR A 265 15.82 -12.55 8.58
CA THR A 265 16.41 -13.88 8.67
C THR A 265 17.41 -13.94 9.82
N MET A 266 17.47 -15.11 10.45
CA MET A 266 18.44 -15.37 11.52
C MET A 266 19.88 -15.22 11.03
N ASP A 267 20.15 -15.46 9.74
CA ASP A 267 21.49 -15.35 9.16
C ASP A 267 21.90 -13.90 8.94
N THR A 268 21.01 -13.04 8.44
CA THR A 268 21.27 -11.59 8.35
C THR A 268 21.53 -10.97 9.72
N ILE A 269 20.79 -11.38 10.76
CA ILE A 269 21.04 -10.92 12.14
C ILE A 269 22.42 -11.41 12.64
N ALA A 270 22.79 -12.66 12.37
CA ALA A 270 24.09 -13.20 12.77
C ALA A 270 25.25 -12.45 12.11
N GLN A 271 25.12 -12.11 10.82
CA GLN A 271 26.10 -11.33 10.08
C GLN A 271 26.29 -9.94 10.69
N VAL A 272 25.20 -9.21 10.95
CA VAL A 272 25.25 -7.89 11.57
C VAL A 272 25.91 -7.90 12.94
N ILE A 273 25.62 -8.92 13.77
CA ILE A 273 26.24 -9.07 15.09
C ILE A 273 27.73 -9.33 14.98
N HIS A 274 28.15 -10.13 13.99
CA HIS A 274 29.55 -10.42 13.74
C HIS A 274 30.34 -9.14 13.34
N GLU A 275 29.72 -8.29 12.53
CA GLU A 275 30.28 -7.01 12.07
C GLU A 275 30.13 -5.86 13.09
N CYS A 276 29.50 -6.09 14.24
CA CYS A 276 29.21 -5.06 15.23
C CYS A 276 30.40 -4.77 16.15
N GLU A 277 31.00 -3.58 16.01
CA GLU A 277 32.14 -3.12 16.82
C GLU A 277 31.83 -3.10 18.32
N THR A 278 30.63 -2.66 18.71
CA THR A 278 30.18 -2.66 20.11
C THR A 278 30.16 -4.07 20.70
N CYS A 279 29.64 -5.05 19.95
CA CYS A 279 29.65 -6.45 20.38
C CYS A 279 31.07 -7.02 20.45
N ALA A 280 31.95 -6.66 19.51
CA ALA A 280 33.35 -7.04 19.53
C ALA A 280 34.07 -6.49 20.77
N ALA A 281 33.86 -5.21 21.09
CA ALA A 281 34.41 -4.55 22.27
C ALA A 281 33.88 -5.18 23.59
N ILE A 282 32.58 -5.46 23.68
CA ILE A 282 31.99 -6.17 24.84
C ILE A 282 32.62 -7.55 25.01
N LYS A 283 32.82 -8.29 23.91
CA LYS A 283 33.43 -9.63 23.93
C LYS A 283 34.89 -9.57 24.35
N GLN A 284 35.64 -8.56 23.91
CA GLN A 284 37.03 -8.34 24.31
C GLN A 284 37.13 -7.94 25.80
N ALA A 285 36.28 -7.03 26.27
CA ALA A 285 36.23 -6.62 27.67
C ALA A 285 35.87 -7.79 28.62
N LYS A 286 34.98 -8.69 28.20
CA LYS A 286 34.66 -9.92 28.95
C LYS A 286 35.83 -10.91 29.00
N ARG A 287 36.70 -10.95 27.99
CA ARG A 287 37.91 -11.79 27.96
C ARG A 287 39.03 -11.24 28.83
N LEU A 288 39.06 -9.93 29.06
CA LEU A 288 40.10 -9.25 29.83
C LEU A 288 39.76 -9.12 31.33
N LYS A 289 38.55 -9.48 31.76
CA LYS A 289 38.25 -9.56 33.19
C LYS A 289 39.03 -10.72 33.82
N PRO A 290 39.93 -10.45 34.76
CA PRO A 290 40.63 -11.53 35.44
C PRO A 290 39.68 -12.14 36.50
N LEU A 291 39.69 -13.47 36.59
CA LEU A 291 38.92 -14.26 37.55
C LEU A 291 39.53 -14.04 38.94
N TRP A 292 39.02 -13.07 39.69
CA TRP A 292 39.33 -12.87 41.10
C TRP A 292 38.06 -13.11 41.89
#